data_AF-A0A2H9L186-F1
#
_entry.id   AF-A0A2H9L186-F1
#
_cell.length_a   1.000
_cell.length_b   1.000
_cell.length_c   1.000
_cell.angle_alpha   90.00
_cell.angle_beta   90.00
_cell.angle_gamma   90.00
#
_symmetry.space_group_name_H-M   'P 1'
#
loop_
_entity.id
_entity.type
_entity.pdbx_description
1 polymer ?
#
loop_
_entity_poly.entity_id
_entity_poly.type
_entity_poly.pdbx_seq_one_letter_code
_entity_poly.pdbx_strand_id
1 'polypeptide(L)'
;GLDYYYVQKVLSAGLLGEKKKLVPTRWAITAADRMIADLYIRDVKQFPSVSEFLVFSNEYLYNHFEILLLPGAWEFEQFEAWAAGTVWTPDGAGIAQEYEPYQGRSDYAETEGGGYYAGRFGVAEGLRDMRRQARVIILREIYEGYQMPVGVWEVRENVRNAFRNTPKKFATLRDALDDIKARLKIPITEYEKKSTVLRQRRLSDF
;
A
#
# COMPACT_ATOMS: atom_id res chain seq x y z
N GLY A 1 -10.45 -20.96 0.38
CA GLY A 1 -9.81 -20.16 -0.66
C GLY A 1 -8.47 -20.79 -1.02
N LEU A 2 -7.96 -20.58 -2.23
CA LEU A 2 -6.62 -21.03 -2.62
C LEU A 2 -5.56 -20.35 -1.74
N ASP A 3 -4.64 -21.12 -1.18
CA ASP A 3 -3.54 -20.64 -0.34
C ASP A 3 -2.61 -19.72 -1.17
N TYR A 4 -2.27 -18.53 -0.63
CA TYR A 4 -1.36 -17.58 -1.26
C TYR A 4 -0.05 -18.27 -1.71
N TYR A 5 0.50 -19.15 -0.86
CA TYR A 5 1.73 -19.89 -1.18
C TYR A 5 1.54 -20.92 -2.28
N TYR A 6 0.33 -21.47 -2.44
CA TYR A 6 -0.02 -22.32 -3.56
C TYR A 6 -0.02 -21.54 -4.88
N VAL A 7 -0.65 -20.37 -4.91
CA VAL A 7 -0.65 -19.50 -6.11
C VAL A 7 0.77 -19.06 -6.49
N GLN A 8 1.57 -18.64 -5.50
CA GLN A 8 2.98 -18.27 -5.73
C GLN A 8 3.80 -19.44 -6.28
N LYS A 9 3.62 -20.66 -5.74
CA LYS A 9 4.31 -21.86 -6.22
C LYS A 9 3.93 -22.22 -7.65
N VAL A 10 2.64 -22.17 -7.98
CA VAL A 10 2.12 -22.45 -9.32
C VAL A 10 2.68 -21.46 -10.35
N LEU A 11 2.74 -20.16 -9.99
CA LEU A 11 3.33 -19.11 -10.84
C LEU A 11 4.84 -19.26 -11.00
N SER A 12 5.57 -19.53 -9.91
CA SER A 12 7.03 -19.74 -9.96
C SER A 12 7.41 -20.95 -10.82
N ALA A 13 6.59 -22.00 -10.79
CA ALA A 13 6.77 -23.20 -11.62
C ALA A 13 6.43 -23.00 -13.11
N GLY A 14 5.93 -21.81 -13.51
CA GLY A 14 5.58 -21.52 -14.90
C GLY A 14 4.41 -22.34 -15.45
N LEU A 15 3.55 -22.87 -14.56
CA LEU A 15 2.49 -23.82 -14.90
C LEU A 15 1.25 -23.18 -15.56
N LEU A 16 1.16 -21.85 -15.56
CA LEU A 16 0.01 -21.10 -16.08
C LEU A 16 0.27 -20.37 -17.41
N GLY A 17 1.49 -20.40 -17.96
CA GLY A 17 1.83 -19.74 -19.22
C GLY A 17 1.71 -20.66 -20.44
N GLU A 18 1.27 -20.13 -21.59
CA GLU A 18 1.21 -20.86 -22.87
C GLU A 18 2.56 -21.46 -23.30
N LYS A 19 3.68 -20.88 -22.84
CA LYS A 19 5.03 -21.49 -22.90
C LYS A 19 5.56 -21.65 -21.49
N LYS A 20 5.68 -22.89 -21.03
CA LYS A 20 6.23 -23.26 -19.70
C LYS A 20 7.68 -22.77 -19.59
N LYS A 21 7.89 -21.62 -18.94
CA LYS A 21 9.21 -21.07 -18.58
C LYS A 21 9.23 -20.81 -17.08
N LEU A 22 10.34 -21.15 -16.44
CA LEU A 22 10.59 -20.79 -15.05
C LEU A 22 10.60 -19.26 -14.93
N VAL A 23 9.75 -18.72 -14.06
CA VAL A 23 9.69 -17.29 -13.77
C VAL A 23 10.56 -17.03 -12.55
N PRO A 24 11.49 -16.04 -12.57
CA PRO A 24 12.25 -15.67 -11.39
C PRO A 24 11.32 -15.43 -10.20
N THR A 25 11.64 -15.98 -9.03
CA THR A 25 10.74 -16.00 -7.86
C THR A 25 10.22 -14.62 -7.47
N ARG A 26 11.02 -13.56 -7.64
CA ARG A 26 10.61 -12.17 -7.39
C ARG A 26 9.42 -11.74 -8.27
N TRP A 27 9.42 -12.12 -9.54
CA TRP A 27 8.35 -11.80 -10.48
C TRP A 27 7.10 -12.63 -10.20
N ALA A 28 7.27 -13.89 -9.80
CA ALA A 28 6.17 -14.75 -9.39
C ALA A 28 5.48 -14.25 -8.11
N ILE A 29 6.23 -13.70 -7.15
CA ILE A 29 5.68 -13.06 -5.94
C ILE A 29 4.84 -11.85 -6.31
N THR A 30 5.38 -10.90 -7.08
CA THR A 30 4.63 -9.71 -7.50
C THR A 30 3.40 -10.07 -8.34
N ALA A 31 3.51 -11.08 -9.21
CA ALA A 31 2.38 -11.57 -9.99
C ALA A 31 1.29 -12.19 -9.10
N ALA A 32 1.68 -12.98 -8.09
CA ALA A 32 0.73 -13.54 -7.11
C ALA A 32 0.02 -12.44 -6.33
N ASP A 33 0.76 -11.45 -5.82
CA ASP A 33 0.21 -10.29 -5.11
C ASP A 33 -0.80 -9.55 -5.95
N ARG A 34 -0.44 -9.22 -7.19
CA ARG A 34 -1.34 -8.55 -8.12
C ARG A 34 -2.63 -9.35 -8.33
N MET A 35 -2.51 -10.63 -8.71
CA MET A 35 -3.66 -11.47 -9.05
C MET A 35 -4.61 -11.64 -7.85
N ILE A 36 -4.09 -11.88 -6.66
CA ILE A 36 -4.93 -12.11 -5.48
C ILE A 36 -5.52 -10.78 -5.00
N ALA A 37 -4.74 -9.70 -5.00
CA ALA A 37 -5.26 -8.36 -4.69
C ALA A 37 -6.40 -7.98 -5.64
N ASP A 38 -6.28 -8.24 -6.94
CA ASP A 38 -7.34 -7.94 -7.92
C ASP A 38 -8.63 -8.71 -7.62
N LEU A 39 -8.53 -9.96 -7.18
CA LEU A 39 -9.69 -10.74 -6.73
C LEU A 39 -10.33 -10.12 -5.48
N TYR A 40 -9.52 -9.73 -4.50
CA TYR A 40 -10.03 -9.14 -3.26
C TYR A 40 -10.64 -7.77 -3.48
N ILE A 41 -10.05 -6.96 -4.35
CA ILE A 41 -10.53 -5.61 -4.67
C ILE A 41 -11.89 -5.66 -5.38
N ARG A 42 -12.18 -6.72 -6.17
CA ARG A 42 -13.52 -6.93 -6.72
C ARG A 42 -14.57 -7.09 -5.63
N ASP A 43 -14.27 -7.83 -4.57
CA ASP A 43 -15.15 -7.96 -3.40
C ASP A 43 -15.25 -6.63 -2.65
N VAL A 44 -14.11 -5.99 -2.39
CA VAL A 44 -14.01 -4.72 -1.64
C VAL A 44 -14.90 -3.64 -2.26
N LYS A 45 -14.86 -3.47 -3.59
CA LYS A 45 -15.68 -2.47 -4.29
C LYS A 45 -17.19 -2.63 -4.10
N GLN A 46 -17.66 -3.79 -3.66
CA GLN A 46 -19.08 -4.05 -3.37
C GLN A 46 -19.46 -3.77 -1.91
N PHE A 47 -18.50 -3.54 -1.02
CA PHE A 47 -18.76 -3.29 0.39
C PHE A 47 -19.14 -1.83 0.67
N PRO A 48 -19.86 -1.55 1.76
CA PRO A 48 -20.10 -0.16 2.17
C PRO A 48 -18.77 0.54 2.50
N SER A 49 -18.73 1.84 2.27
CA SER A 49 -17.55 2.64 2.61
C SER A 49 -17.33 2.72 4.12
N VAL A 50 -16.09 2.95 4.56
CA VAL A 50 -15.80 3.36 5.93
C VAL A 50 -16.54 4.66 6.26
N SER A 51 -17.07 4.77 7.47
CA SER A 51 -17.87 5.92 7.91
C SER A 51 -17.03 7.06 8.50
N GLU A 52 -15.79 6.77 8.87
CA GLU A 52 -14.88 7.67 9.59
C GLU A 52 -13.48 7.56 8.97
N PHE A 53 -12.61 8.52 9.31
CA PHE A 53 -11.20 8.44 8.95
C PHE A 53 -10.51 7.48 9.92
N LEU A 54 -9.86 6.44 9.39
CA LEU A 54 -9.16 5.43 10.19
C LEU A 54 -7.67 5.51 9.92
N VAL A 55 -6.86 5.53 10.98
CA VAL A 55 -5.40 5.48 10.88
C VAL A 55 -4.92 4.21 11.54
N PHE A 56 -4.22 3.38 10.76
CA PHE A 56 -3.49 2.22 11.25
C PHE A 56 -2.00 2.50 11.16
N SER A 57 -1.27 2.09 12.18
CA SER A 57 0.18 2.31 12.25
C SER A 57 0.89 1.01 12.53
N ASN A 58 2.07 0.83 11.94
CA ASN A 58 2.99 -0.25 12.29
C ASN A 58 4.43 0.18 12.02
N GLU A 59 5.35 -0.31 12.83
CA GLU A 59 6.77 -0.12 12.60
C GLU A 59 7.49 -1.44 12.76
N TYR A 60 8.30 -1.81 11.76
CA TYR A 60 9.12 -3.02 11.81
C TYR A 60 10.35 -2.85 10.92
N LEU A 61 11.50 -3.35 11.36
CA LEU A 61 12.77 -3.28 10.63
C LEU A 61 13.07 -1.89 10.03
N TYR A 62 12.91 -0.83 10.83
CA TYR A 62 13.14 0.57 10.41
C TYR A 62 12.22 1.06 9.28
N ASN A 63 11.13 0.34 9.01
CA ASN A 63 10.06 0.77 8.12
C ASN A 63 8.88 1.20 8.97
N HIS A 64 8.53 2.48 8.85
CA HIS A 64 7.39 3.06 9.53
C HIS A 64 6.23 3.20 8.53
N PHE A 65 5.07 2.70 8.90
CA PHE A 65 3.86 2.72 8.08
C PHE A 65 2.73 3.45 8.80
N GLU A 66 2.16 4.43 8.11
CA GLU A 66 0.87 5.03 8.45
C GLU A 66 -0.10 4.77 7.30
N ILE A 67 -1.21 4.09 7.60
CA ILE A 67 -2.25 3.72 6.62
C ILE A 67 -3.51 4.49 6.96
N LEU A 68 -3.86 5.43 6.11
CA LEU A 68 -5.06 6.25 6.23
C LEU A 68 -6.17 5.67 5.33
N LEU A 69 -7.30 5.33 5.94
CA LEU A 69 -8.54 5.03 5.23
C LEU A 69 -9.45 6.25 5.30
N LEU A 70 -9.86 6.75 4.14
CA LEU A 70 -10.83 7.82 3.99
C LEU A 70 -12.17 7.25 3.49
N PRO A 71 -13.30 7.82 3.93
CA PRO A 71 -14.60 7.54 3.30
C PRO A 71 -14.57 7.83 1.80
N GLY A 72 -15.16 6.93 1.02
CA GLY A 72 -15.23 7.00 -0.44
C GLY A 72 -15.16 5.62 -1.11
N ALA A 73 -15.24 5.64 -2.45
CA ALA A 73 -15.04 4.47 -3.28
C ALA A 73 -13.56 4.04 -3.29
N TRP A 74 -13.27 2.79 -3.63
CA TRP A 74 -11.89 2.29 -3.75
C TRP A 74 -11.01 3.23 -4.58
N GLU A 75 -9.96 3.73 -3.96
CA GLU A 75 -8.79 4.35 -4.55
C GLU A 75 -7.60 3.92 -3.71
N PHE A 76 -6.44 3.77 -4.32
CA PHE A 76 -5.25 3.36 -3.60
C PHE A 76 -4.08 4.25 -3.99
N GLU A 77 -3.42 4.81 -2.99
CA GLU A 77 -2.22 5.61 -3.15
C GLU A 77 -1.17 5.10 -2.17
N GLN A 78 0.05 4.92 -2.66
CA GLN A 78 1.18 4.55 -1.83
C GLN A 78 2.29 5.55 -2.04
N PHE A 79 2.95 5.89 -0.94
CA PHE A 79 4.18 6.66 -0.92
C PHE A 79 5.28 5.84 -0.29
N GLU A 80 6.40 5.76 -0.98
CA GLU A 80 7.65 5.22 -0.44
C GLU A 80 8.64 6.38 -0.30
N ALA A 81 9.00 6.69 0.95
CA ALA A 81 9.93 7.75 1.24
C ALA A 81 11.18 7.23 1.93
N TRP A 82 12.33 7.69 1.47
CA TRP A 82 13.64 7.38 2.06
C TRP A 82 14.12 8.58 2.85
N ALA A 83 14.46 8.35 4.13
CA ALA A 83 15.06 9.39 4.96
C ALA A 83 16.42 9.83 4.36
N ALA A 84 16.78 11.10 4.59
CA ALA A 84 18.09 11.62 4.22
C ALA A 84 19.20 10.81 4.92
N GLY A 85 20.32 10.59 4.23
CA GLY A 85 21.44 9.80 4.79
C GLY A 85 21.29 8.28 4.66
N THR A 86 20.23 7.78 4.01
CA THR A 86 20.14 6.38 3.61
C THR A 86 20.95 6.12 2.33
N VAL A 87 21.33 4.85 2.09
CA VAL A 87 22.12 4.42 0.91
C VAL A 87 21.47 4.84 -0.42
N TRP A 88 20.14 4.97 -0.44
CA TRP A 88 19.36 5.28 -1.64
C TRP A 88 19.18 6.78 -1.88
N THR A 89 19.33 7.60 -0.85
CA THR A 89 19.19 9.06 -0.95
C THR A 89 20.25 9.81 -0.13
N PRO A 90 21.49 9.87 -0.64
CA PRO A 90 22.60 10.55 0.03
C PRO A 90 22.40 12.07 0.13
N ASP A 91 21.74 12.67 -0.87
CA ASP A 91 21.67 14.14 -1.06
C ASP A 91 20.36 14.79 -0.57
N GLY A 92 19.44 14.02 0.03
CA GLY A 92 18.16 14.53 0.58
C GLY A 92 17.00 13.53 0.46
N ALA A 93 15.94 13.70 1.25
CA ALA A 93 14.83 12.73 1.27
C ALA A 93 14.12 12.62 -0.09
N GLY A 94 13.98 11.40 -0.60
CA GLY A 94 13.22 11.09 -1.83
C GLY A 94 11.85 10.55 -1.47
N ILE A 95 10.80 10.98 -2.19
CA ILE A 95 9.43 10.46 -2.04
C ILE A 95 8.95 9.96 -3.40
N ALA A 96 8.83 8.64 -3.55
CA ALA A 96 8.10 8.00 -4.63
C ALA A 96 6.59 7.99 -4.33
N GLN A 97 5.77 8.01 -5.38
CA GLN A 97 4.32 7.95 -5.28
C GLN A 97 3.81 7.06 -6.40
N GLU A 98 2.85 6.21 -6.07
CA GLU A 98 2.06 5.44 -7.02
C GLU A 98 0.57 5.55 -6.68
N TYR A 99 -0.27 5.78 -7.70
CA TYR A 99 -1.71 5.98 -7.55
C TYR A 99 -2.52 5.03 -8.43
N GLU A 100 -3.62 4.52 -7.89
CA GLU A 100 -4.62 3.69 -8.55
C GLU A 100 -6.03 4.27 -8.38
N PRO A 101 -6.70 4.65 -9.48
CA PRO A 101 -8.08 5.09 -9.44
C PRO A 101 -9.04 3.90 -9.27
N TYR A 102 -10.33 4.21 -9.09
CA TYR A 102 -11.38 3.20 -8.94
C TYR A 102 -11.40 2.13 -10.05
N GLN A 103 -11.08 2.49 -11.29
CA GLN A 103 -11.06 1.55 -12.42
C GLN A 103 -9.86 0.58 -12.36
N GLY A 104 -8.88 0.83 -11.49
CA GLY A 104 -7.61 0.11 -11.47
C GLY A 104 -6.55 0.75 -12.37
N ARG A 105 -5.34 0.18 -12.37
CA ARG A 105 -4.23 0.60 -13.22
C ARG A 105 -4.14 -0.23 -14.49
N SER A 106 -3.85 0.42 -15.62
CA SER A 106 -3.50 -0.23 -16.88
C SER A 106 -2.00 -0.42 -17.06
N ASP A 107 -1.20 0.38 -16.35
CA ASP A 107 0.25 0.40 -16.35
C ASP A 107 0.84 -0.37 -15.15
N TYR A 108 2.12 -0.71 -15.25
CA TYR A 108 2.87 -1.27 -14.13
C TYR A 108 3.34 -0.13 -13.22
N ALA A 109 3.36 -0.36 -11.90
CA ALA A 109 3.88 0.61 -10.92
C ALA A 109 5.42 0.66 -11.00
N GLU A 110 5.96 1.43 -11.95
CA GLU A 110 7.40 1.45 -12.24
C GLU A 110 8.25 2.10 -11.14
N THR A 111 7.69 3.03 -10.37
CA THR A 111 8.42 3.83 -9.38
C THR A 111 8.73 3.04 -8.11
N GLU A 112 7.75 2.30 -7.59
CA GLU A 112 7.90 1.48 -6.38
C GLU A 112 8.03 -0.03 -6.68
N GLY A 113 7.63 -0.45 -7.88
CA GLY A 113 7.70 -1.84 -8.30
C GLY A 113 6.92 -2.77 -7.37
N GLY A 114 7.61 -3.77 -6.82
CA GLY A 114 6.98 -4.79 -6.00
C GLY A 114 6.53 -4.31 -4.61
N GLY A 115 7.06 -3.19 -4.10
CA GLY A 115 6.61 -2.61 -2.82
C GLY A 115 5.16 -2.13 -2.89
N TYR A 116 4.79 -1.49 -4.00
CA TYR A 116 3.42 -1.08 -4.31
C TYR A 116 2.44 -2.26 -4.27
N TYR A 117 2.73 -3.34 -5.00
CA TYR A 117 1.81 -4.49 -5.07
C TYR A 117 1.68 -5.22 -3.73
N ALA A 118 2.76 -5.26 -2.94
CA ALA A 118 2.73 -5.85 -1.60
C ALA A 118 1.85 -5.05 -0.64
N GLY A 119 1.99 -3.71 -0.63
CA GLY A 119 1.16 -2.84 0.20
C GLY A 119 -0.32 -2.85 -0.23
N ARG A 120 -0.56 -2.76 -1.55
CA ARG A 120 -1.89 -2.91 -2.15
C ARG A 120 -2.57 -4.22 -1.76
N PHE A 121 -1.84 -5.33 -1.82
CA PHE A 121 -2.37 -6.63 -1.42
C PHE A 121 -2.72 -6.68 0.07
N GLY A 122 -1.85 -6.18 0.95
CA GLY A 122 -2.13 -6.11 2.38
C GLY A 122 -3.37 -5.26 2.71
N VAL A 123 -3.53 -4.11 2.03
CA VAL A 123 -4.72 -3.26 2.17
C VAL A 123 -5.98 -3.96 1.66
N ALA A 124 -5.90 -4.61 0.49
CA ALA A 124 -7.03 -5.33 -0.08
C ALA A 124 -7.52 -6.44 0.86
N GLU A 125 -6.58 -7.15 1.50
CA GLU A 125 -6.89 -8.16 2.52
C GLU A 125 -7.55 -7.53 3.75
N GLY A 126 -6.96 -6.48 4.32
CA GLY A 126 -7.50 -5.79 5.49
C GLY A 126 -8.92 -5.23 5.27
N LEU A 127 -9.15 -4.56 4.15
CA LEU A 127 -10.48 -4.03 3.80
C LEU A 127 -11.51 -5.14 3.58
N ARG A 128 -11.09 -6.26 2.98
CA ARG A 128 -11.97 -7.41 2.76
C ARG A 128 -12.39 -8.06 4.07
N ASP A 129 -11.45 -8.23 5.00
CA ASP A 129 -11.73 -8.78 6.33
C ASP A 129 -12.66 -7.87 7.14
N MET A 130 -12.46 -6.55 7.03
CA MET A 130 -13.36 -5.53 7.60
C MET A 130 -14.73 -5.45 6.90
N ARG A 131 -14.86 -6.03 5.71
CA ARG A 131 -15.99 -5.85 4.79
C ARG A 131 -16.34 -4.39 4.58
N ARG A 132 -15.33 -3.59 4.22
CA ARG A 132 -15.47 -2.15 3.92
C ARG A 132 -14.70 -1.79 2.65
N GLN A 133 -15.11 -0.71 2.00
CA GLN A 133 -14.29 -0.01 1.01
C GLN A 133 -13.82 1.35 1.52
N ALA A 134 -12.73 1.85 0.97
CA ALA A 134 -12.18 3.15 1.33
C ALA A 134 -11.30 3.68 0.20
N ARG A 135 -11.05 4.98 0.23
CA ARG A 135 -9.88 5.57 -0.44
C ARG A 135 -8.72 5.40 0.52
N VAL A 136 -7.61 4.83 0.07
CA VAL A 136 -6.52 4.40 0.95
C VAL A 136 -5.24 5.12 0.58
N ILE A 137 -4.54 5.61 1.60
CA ILE A 137 -3.20 6.17 1.46
C ILE A 137 -2.26 5.42 2.40
N ILE A 138 -1.18 4.86 1.86
CA ILE A 138 -0.05 4.34 2.64
C ILE A 138 1.08 5.36 2.60
N LEU A 139 1.54 5.79 3.77
CA LEU A 139 2.76 6.56 3.96
C LEU A 139 3.80 5.63 4.57
N ARG A 140 4.77 5.21 3.76
CA ARG A 140 5.90 4.40 4.19
C ARG A 140 7.15 5.27 4.28
N GLU A 141 7.75 5.35 5.46
CA GLU A 141 9.07 5.95 5.65
C GLU A 141 10.10 4.88 6.00
N ILE A 142 11.17 4.82 5.22
CA ILE A 142 12.32 3.94 5.44
C ILE A 142 13.39 4.75 6.15
N TYR A 143 13.66 4.39 7.41
CA TYR A 143 14.60 5.09 8.26
C TYR A 143 16.05 4.58 8.16
N GLU A 144 16.96 5.43 8.62
CA GLU A 144 18.36 5.10 8.85
C GLU A 144 18.46 3.82 9.68
N GLY A 145 19.27 2.87 9.22
CA GLY A 145 19.38 1.53 9.82
C GLY A 145 18.89 0.39 8.92
N TYR A 146 18.09 0.70 7.89
CA TYR A 146 17.72 -0.30 6.87
C TYR A 146 18.88 -0.61 5.92
N GLN A 147 19.80 -1.47 6.37
CA GLN A 147 21.02 -1.83 5.62
C GLN A 147 20.86 -3.08 4.74
N MET A 148 19.78 -3.84 4.90
CA MET A 148 19.57 -5.12 4.19
C MET A 148 18.16 -5.17 3.58
N PRO A 149 18.01 -5.25 2.24
CA PRO A 149 16.70 -5.38 1.62
C PRO A 149 16.15 -6.79 1.86
N VAL A 150 15.16 -6.91 2.76
CA VAL A 150 14.50 -8.18 3.11
C VAL A 150 13.40 -8.62 2.12
N GLY A 151 13.19 -7.83 1.07
CA GLY A 151 12.24 -8.11 -0.01
C GLY A 151 10.82 -7.57 0.25
N VAL A 152 9.97 -7.69 -0.76
CA VAL A 152 8.60 -7.11 -0.78
C VAL A 152 7.64 -7.73 0.24
N TRP A 153 7.98 -8.91 0.75
CA TRP A 153 7.18 -9.59 1.77
C TRP A 153 7.08 -8.77 3.06
N GLU A 154 8.12 -8.01 3.40
CA GLU A 154 8.17 -7.21 4.62
C GLU A 154 7.14 -6.07 4.59
N VAL A 155 6.97 -5.44 3.43
CA VAL A 155 5.92 -4.43 3.20
C VAL A 155 4.54 -5.02 3.46
N ARG A 156 4.27 -6.21 2.88
CA ARG A 156 2.99 -6.88 3.02
C ARG A 156 2.66 -7.20 4.48
N GLU A 157 3.61 -7.75 5.22
CA GLU A 157 3.36 -8.07 6.63
C GLU A 157 3.24 -6.84 7.51
N ASN A 158 4.01 -5.79 7.24
CA ASN A 158 3.84 -4.54 7.97
C ASN A 158 2.42 -4.02 7.82
N VAL A 159 1.90 -4.02 6.59
CA VAL A 159 0.51 -3.63 6.32
C VAL A 159 -0.46 -4.57 7.04
N ARG A 160 -0.29 -5.89 6.95
CA ARG A 160 -1.15 -6.86 7.67
C ARG A 160 -1.14 -6.64 9.19
N ASN A 161 0.03 -6.42 9.76
CA ASN A 161 0.19 -6.16 11.19
C ASN A 161 -0.45 -4.82 11.58
N ALA A 162 -0.34 -3.78 10.73
CA ALA A 162 -1.06 -2.53 10.93
C ALA A 162 -2.58 -2.78 11.03
N PHE A 163 -3.17 -3.55 10.11
CA PHE A 163 -4.60 -3.90 10.15
C PHE A 163 -5.03 -4.80 11.32
N ARG A 164 -4.09 -5.54 11.94
CA ARG A 164 -4.34 -6.31 13.18
C ARG A 164 -4.39 -5.41 14.40
N ASN A 165 -3.76 -4.24 14.34
CA ASN A 165 -3.81 -3.26 15.42
C ASN A 165 -5.17 -2.55 15.44
N THR A 166 -5.56 -2.05 16.62
CA THR A 166 -6.77 -1.23 16.72
C THR A 166 -6.51 0.13 16.06
N PRO A 167 -7.32 0.54 15.05
CA PRO A 167 -7.13 1.82 14.40
C PRO A 167 -7.49 2.98 15.32
N LYS A 168 -6.81 4.10 15.12
CA LYS A 168 -7.30 5.39 15.61
C LYS A 168 -8.41 5.88 14.67
N LYS A 169 -9.43 6.51 15.25
CA LYS A 169 -10.61 7.00 14.52
C LYS A 169 -10.71 8.51 14.63
N PHE A 170 -11.05 9.16 13.54
CA PHE A 170 -11.17 10.61 13.48
C PHE A 170 -12.43 11.02 12.72
N ALA A 171 -13.03 12.12 13.17
CA ALA A 171 -14.21 12.71 12.53
C ALA A 171 -13.84 13.52 11.28
N THR A 172 -12.62 14.07 11.22
CA THR A 172 -12.16 14.90 10.11
C THR A 172 -10.83 14.42 9.54
N LEU A 173 -10.61 14.68 8.25
CA LEU A 173 -9.33 14.43 7.59
C LEU A 173 -8.20 15.19 8.27
N ARG A 174 -8.47 16.43 8.70
CA ARG A 174 -7.48 17.27 9.36
C ARG A 174 -6.95 16.63 10.65
N ASP A 175 -7.86 16.15 11.51
CA ASP A 175 -7.45 15.52 12.78
C ASP A 175 -6.63 14.24 12.54
N ALA A 176 -7.00 13.46 11.51
CA ALA A 176 -6.25 12.28 11.11
C ALA A 176 -4.83 12.63 10.61
N LEU A 177 -4.70 13.67 9.77
CA LEU A 177 -3.41 14.13 9.26
C LEU A 177 -2.54 14.76 10.36
N ASP A 178 -3.14 15.50 11.29
CA ASP A 178 -2.44 16.06 12.46
C ASP A 178 -1.89 14.95 13.37
N ASP A 179 -2.63 13.86 13.57
CA ASP A 179 -2.16 12.69 14.32
C ASP A 179 -1.03 11.95 13.58
N ILE A 180 -1.15 11.73 12.27
CA ILE A 180 -0.10 11.10 11.44
C ILE A 180 1.18 11.93 11.47
N LYS A 181 1.08 13.25 11.31
CA LYS A 181 2.22 14.18 11.29
C LYS A 181 3.12 14.05 12.52
N ALA A 182 2.56 13.71 13.68
CA ALA A 182 3.34 13.55 14.92
C ALA A 182 4.31 12.36 14.89
N ARG A 183 4.18 11.43 13.93
CA ARG A 183 4.98 10.21 13.83
C ARG A 183 5.84 10.12 12.56
N LEU A 184 5.65 11.03 11.61
CA LEU A 184 6.48 11.10 10.40
C LEU A 184 7.74 11.94 10.64
N LYS A 185 8.86 11.53 10.03
CA LYS A 185 10.08 12.35 9.97
C LYS A 185 10.03 13.36 8.84
N ILE A 186 9.43 13.00 7.71
CA ILE A 186 9.24 13.90 6.58
C ILE A 186 7.95 14.71 6.82
N PRO A 187 7.98 16.05 6.65
CA PRO A 187 6.78 16.86 6.84
C PRO A 187 5.61 16.36 5.98
N ILE A 188 4.44 16.19 6.61
CA ILE A 188 3.21 15.72 5.94
C ILE A 188 2.89 16.55 4.67
N THR A 189 3.26 17.83 4.66
CA THR A 189 3.09 18.75 3.53
C THR A 189 3.78 18.29 2.26
N GLU A 190 4.87 17.53 2.34
CA GLU A 190 5.55 16.99 1.15
C GLU A 190 4.73 15.88 0.48
N TYR A 191 4.00 15.09 1.28
CA TYR A 191 3.05 14.09 0.77
C TYR A 191 1.80 14.76 0.21
N GLU A 192 1.23 15.76 0.90
CA GLU A 192 0.08 16.54 0.41
C GLU A 192 0.36 17.24 -0.94
N LYS A 193 1.61 17.65 -1.17
CA LYS A 193 2.06 18.23 -2.44
C LYS A 193 2.10 17.23 -3.60
N LYS A 194 2.14 15.92 -3.31
CA LYS A 194 2.19 14.88 -4.34
C LYS A 194 0.88 14.09 -4.45
N SER A 195 0.11 14.02 -3.37
CA SER A 195 -1.09 13.18 -3.28
C SER A 195 -2.17 13.55 -4.28
N THR A 196 -2.62 12.56 -5.03
CA THR A 196 -3.82 12.63 -5.86
C THR A 196 -5.07 12.50 -4.98
N VAL A 197 -5.08 11.55 -4.04
CA VAL A 197 -6.24 11.25 -3.19
C VAL A 197 -6.61 12.45 -2.30
N LEU A 198 -5.64 13.09 -1.63
CA LEU A 198 -5.90 14.23 -0.74
C LEU A 198 -6.32 15.50 -1.49
N ARG A 199 -5.93 15.64 -2.76
CA ARG A 199 -6.28 16.81 -3.59
C ARG A 199 -7.66 16.72 -4.20
N GLN A 200 -8.16 15.51 -4.42
CA GLN A 200 -9.45 15.28 -5.02
C GLN A 200 -10.57 15.58 -4.02
N ARG A 201 -11.28 16.69 -4.26
CA ARG A 201 -12.28 17.25 -3.33
C ARG A 201 -13.72 16.86 -3.66
N ARG A 202 -14.01 16.21 -4.80
CA ARG A 202 -15.40 15.90 -5.21
C ARG A 202 -15.56 14.55 -5.93
N LEU A 203 -16.72 13.93 -5.69
CA LEU A 203 -17.25 12.76 -6.41
C LEU A 203 -17.54 13.03 -7.90
N SER A 204 -17.57 14.30 -8.31
CA SER A 204 -17.88 14.75 -9.68
C SER A 204 -16.67 14.79 -10.62
N ASP A 205 -15.47 14.45 -10.16
CA ASP A 205 -14.25 14.54 -10.96
C ASP A 205 -13.98 13.26 -11.77
N PHE A 206 -15.06 12.58 -12.20
CA PHE A 206 -15.05 11.49 -13.17
C PHE A 206 -15.73 11.92 -14.48
#